data_AF-A0A7D7VV51-F1
#
_entry.id   AF-A0A7D7VV51-F1
#
_cell.length_a   1.000
_cell.length_b   1.000
_cell.length_c   1.000
_cell.angle_alpha   90.00
_cell.angle_beta   90.00
_cell.angle_gamma   90.00
#
_symmetry.space_group_name_H-M   'P 1'
#
loop_
_entity.id
_entity.type
_entity.pdbx_description
1 polymer ?
#
loop_
_entity_poly.entity_id
_entity_poly.type
_entity_poly.pdbx_seq_one_letter_code
_entity_poly.pdbx_strand_id
1 'polypeptide(L)'
;MWIRNRYTGVGGGLYTGVNGGLYTGVGGGAYTGVGGGLYTGVDGGLYTGVGGGLYTGPGGGLYTGPDSNPYMSNWPPPRVLIEELRKRGMLDTVEYMLRHGFLNGC
;
A
#
# COMPACT_ATOMS: atom_id res chain seq x y z
N MET A 1 -4.00 -6.38 10.97
CA MET A 1 -3.59 -5.17 10.23
C MET A 1 -2.07 -5.22 10.06
N TRP A 2 -1.52 -4.73 8.95
CA TRP A 2 -0.13 -4.99 8.53
C TRP A 2 0.66 -3.69 8.38
N ILE A 3 1.84 -3.61 9.02
CA ILE A 3 2.73 -2.44 8.94
C ILE A 3 3.23 -2.27 7.51
N ARG A 4 3.17 -1.04 6.97
CA ARG A 4 3.38 -0.76 5.53
C ARG A 4 4.41 0.33 5.24
N ASN A 5 5.00 1.01 6.23
CA ASN A 5 5.89 2.17 6.03
C ASN A 5 7.10 1.91 5.11
N ARG A 6 7.64 0.69 5.11
CA ARG A 6 8.83 0.34 4.31
C ARG A 6 8.54 -0.65 3.19
N TYR A 7 7.26 -0.96 2.96
CA TYR A 7 6.90 -1.98 1.98
C TYR A 7 6.86 -1.36 0.57
N THR A 8 7.67 -1.92 -0.34
CA THR A 8 7.76 -1.48 -1.74
C THR A 8 6.87 -2.30 -2.66
N GLY A 9 6.24 -3.39 -2.20
CA GLY A 9 5.32 -4.21 -2.99
C GLY A 9 3.88 -3.69 -3.00
N VAL A 10 3.00 -4.30 -3.81
CA VAL A 10 1.60 -3.89 -3.99
C VAL A 10 0.89 -3.58 -2.66
N GLY A 11 0.29 -2.40 -2.56
CA GLY A 11 -0.34 -1.89 -1.32
C GLY A 11 0.61 -1.22 -0.34
N GLY A 12 1.92 -1.33 -0.53
CA GLY A 12 2.97 -0.77 0.32
C GLY A 12 3.01 0.75 0.35
N GLY A 13 3.52 1.31 1.46
CA GLY A 13 3.73 2.75 1.61
C GLY A 13 4.75 3.31 0.61
N LEU A 14 5.70 2.48 0.14
CA LEU A 14 6.72 2.86 -0.85
C LEU A 14 6.42 2.36 -2.26
N TYR A 15 5.30 1.66 -2.49
CA TYR A 15 4.98 1.14 -3.82
C TYR A 15 4.43 2.23 -4.73
N THR A 16 5.03 2.34 -5.92
CA THR A 16 4.70 3.35 -6.94
C THR A 16 3.76 2.82 -8.03
N GLY A 17 3.40 1.53 -8.03
CA GLY A 17 2.46 0.92 -8.99
C GLY A 17 1.01 0.92 -8.50
N VAL A 18 0.06 0.51 -9.35
CA VAL A 18 -1.40 0.53 -9.07
C VAL A 18 -1.72 -0.05 -7.69
N ASN A 19 -2.56 0.64 -6.90
CA ASN A 19 -2.88 0.35 -5.50
C ASN A 19 -1.74 0.57 -4.49
N GLY A 20 -0.63 1.20 -4.89
CA GLY A 20 0.46 1.60 -4.00
C GLY A 20 0.23 2.95 -3.31
N GLY A 21 0.89 3.15 -2.16
CA GLY A 21 0.86 4.41 -1.42
C GLY A 21 1.43 5.59 -2.21
N LEU A 22 2.38 5.33 -3.12
CA LEU A 22 2.99 6.34 -4.00
C LEU A 22 2.43 6.31 -5.44
N TYR A 23 1.37 5.54 -5.71
CA TYR A 23 0.79 5.45 -7.06
C TYR A 23 0.08 6.74 -7.46
N THR A 24 0.40 7.28 -8.64
CA THR A 24 -0.12 8.56 -9.13
C THR A 24 -1.34 8.47 -10.05
N GLY A 25 -1.83 7.26 -10.38
CA GLY A 25 -3.01 7.05 -11.23
C GLY A 25 -4.31 6.86 -10.45
N VAL A 26 -5.47 6.93 -11.13
CA VAL A 26 -6.83 6.88 -10.53
C VAL A 26 -6.94 5.81 -9.43
N GLY A 27 -7.35 6.22 -8.23
CA GLY A 27 -7.45 5.35 -7.04
C GLY A 27 -6.14 5.12 -6.27
N GLY A 28 -5.02 5.70 -6.71
CA GLY A 28 -3.73 5.67 -6.04
C GLY A 28 -3.59 6.68 -4.90
N GLY A 29 -2.64 6.41 -3.98
CA GLY A 29 -2.31 7.27 -2.84
C GLY A 29 -1.85 8.69 -3.23
N ALA A 30 -1.28 8.82 -4.42
CA ALA A 30 -0.79 10.06 -5.00
C ALA A 30 -1.59 10.47 -6.27
N TYR A 31 -2.88 10.15 -6.36
CA TYR A 31 -3.76 10.60 -7.47
C TYR A 31 -4.68 11.77 -7.11
N THR A 32 -4.53 12.90 -7.82
CA THR A 32 -5.11 14.25 -7.57
C THR A 32 -6.63 14.40 -7.77
N GLY A 33 -7.34 13.35 -8.17
CA GLY A 33 -8.78 13.42 -8.46
C GLY A 33 -9.69 13.10 -7.27
N VAL A 34 -10.99 13.37 -7.43
CA VAL A 34 -12.05 13.03 -6.47
C VAL A 34 -12.08 11.50 -6.25
N GLY A 35 -11.98 11.06 -4.99
CA GLY A 35 -11.86 9.63 -4.63
C GLY A 35 -10.46 9.04 -4.74
N GLY A 36 -9.46 9.85 -5.14
CA GLY A 36 -8.04 9.50 -5.06
C GLY A 36 -7.45 9.74 -3.69
N GLY A 37 -6.34 9.05 -3.36
CA GLY A 37 -5.60 9.29 -2.13
C GLY A 37 -4.99 10.69 -2.05
N LEU A 38 -4.99 11.47 -3.11
CA LEU A 38 -4.49 12.84 -3.12
C LEU A 38 -5.60 13.87 -2.89
N TYR A 39 -6.69 13.48 -2.20
CA TYR A 39 -7.53 14.47 -1.56
C TYR A 39 -6.65 15.20 -0.52
N THR A 40 -6.40 16.49 -0.69
CA THR A 40 -5.50 17.27 0.20
C THR A 40 -6.12 17.58 1.56
N GLY A 41 -7.29 17.00 1.86
CA GLY A 41 -7.93 17.09 3.16
C GLY A 41 -7.25 16.22 4.21
N VAL A 42 -7.58 16.49 5.47
CA VAL A 42 -7.21 15.62 6.60
C VAL A 42 -7.64 14.18 6.26
N ASP A 43 -6.78 13.19 6.56
CA ASP A 43 -6.94 11.76 6.23
C ASP A 43 -6.73 11.35 4.76
N GLY A 44 -6.28 12.27 3.89
CA GLY A 44 -5.84 11.94 2.54
C GLY A 44 -4.47 11.24 2.49
N GLY A 45 -4.27 10.33 1.53
CA GLY A 45 -2.97 9.72 1.18
C GLY A 45 -1.85 10.71 0.82
N LEU A 46 -2.16 11.93 0.37
CA LEU A 46 -1.20 13.02 0.15
C LEU A 46 -1.20 14.09 1.26
N TYR A 47 -1.91 13.87 2.35
CA TYR A 47 -1.76 14.71 3.53
C TYR A 47 -0.30 14.60 4.01
N THR A 48 0.41 15.73 4.01
CA THR A 48 1.80 15.80 4.51
C THR A 48 1.85 16.07 6.02
N GLY A 49 0.69 16.25 6.66
CA GLY A 49 0.59 16.36 8.10
C GLY A 49 0.64 14.99 8.77
N VAL A 50 0.73 15.03 10.11
CA VAL A 50 0.84 13.84 10.96
C VAL A 50 -0.26 12.83 10.62
N GLY A 51 0.12 11.60 10.29
CA GLY A 51 -0.80 10.50 9.95
C GLY A 51 -1.15 10.35 8.47
N GLY A 52 -0.68 11.25 7.60
CA GLY A 52 -0.90 11.14 6.15
C GLY A 52 0.11 10.23 5.44
N GLY A 53 -0.27 9.74 4.26
CA GLY A 53 0.50 8.72 3.51
C GLY A 53 1.89 9.18 3.06
N LEU A 54 2.07 10.48 2.78
CA LEU A 54 3.37 11.07 2.44
C LEU A 54 4.13 11.68 3.62
N TYR A 55 3.58 11.63 4.83
CA TYR A 55 4.29 12.11 6.00
C TYR A 55 5.56 11.27 6.20
N THR A 56 6.68 11.95 6.39
CA THR A 56 7.99 11.32 6.59
C THR A 56 8.32 11.13 8.07
N GLY A 57 7.46 11.57 8.98
CA GLY A 57 7.59 11.34 10.42
C GLY A 57 6.81 10.12 10.91
N PRO A 58 6.91 9.80 12.22
CA PRO A 58 6.19 8.69 12.85
C PRO A 58 4.69 8.72 12.49
N GLY A 59 4.18 7.59 12.00
CA GLY A 59 2.81 7.37 11.55
C GLY A 59 2.60 7.48 10.04
N GLY A 60 3.61 7.97 9.31
CA GLY A 60 3.53 8.19 7.87
C GLY A 60 4.04 7.04 7.00
N GLY A 61 3.54 6.97 5.76
CA GLY A 61 3.84 5.90 4.81
C GLY A 61 5.28 5.90 4.27
N LEU A 62 6.03 6.99 4.47
CA LEU A 62 7.44 7.13 4.08
C LEU A 62 8.41 7.02 5.27
N TYR A 63 7.92 6.83 6.50
CA TYR A 63 8.77 6.79 7.68
C TYR A 63 9.57 5.49 7.80
N THR A 64 10.89 5.59 7.80
CA THR A 64 11.79 4.43 7.86
C THR A 64 12.33 4.12 9.26
N GLY A 65 12.02 4.98 10.25
CA GLY A 65 12.45 4.85 11.64
C GLY A 65 11.49 4.02 12.51
N PRO A 66 11.89 3.75 13.77
CA PRO A 66 11.05 3.06 14.75
C PRO A 66 9.86 3.93 15.19
N ASP A 67 8.67 3.34 15.23
CA ASP A 67 7.41 4.03 15.50
C ASP A 67 6.51 3.19 16.40
N SER A 68 5.84 3.81 17.36
CA SER A 68 4.83 3.18 18.21
C SER A 68 3.47 3.04 17.54
N ASN A 69 3.19 3.81 16.48
CA ASN A 69 1.94 3.72 15.72
C ASN A 69 2.15 3.84 14.19
N PRO A 70 2.80 2.84 13.56
CA PRO A 70 3.13 2.89 12.14
C PRO A 70 1.90 2.83 11.22
N TYR A 71 2.04 3.33 9.99
CA TYR A 71 1.03 3.16 8.96
C TYR A 71 0.74 1.67 8.73
N MET A 72 -0.54 1.30 8.83
CA MET A 72 -1.00 -0.07 8.67
C MET A 72 -2.10 -0.19 7.62
N SER A 73 -2.19 -1.36 6.97
CA SER A 73 -3.26 -1.72 6.04
C SER A 73 -4.01 -2.97 6.50
N ASN A 74 -5.31 -3.03 6.21
CA ASN A 74 -6.11 -4.26 6.35
C ASN A 74 -5.79 -5.29 5.26
N TRP A 75 -5.19 -4.88 4.14
CA TRP A 75 -4.74 -5.78 3.09
C TRP A 75 -3.47 -6.54 3.54
N PRO A 76 -3.39 -7.86 3.38
CA PRO A 76 -2.17 -8.60 3.69
C PRO A 76 -1.01 -8.31 2.73
N PRO A 77 0.25 -8.49 3.14
CA PRO A 77 1.37 -8.48 2.22
C PRO A 77 1.12 -9.48 1.08
N PRO A 78 1.43 -9.14 -0.18
CA PRO A 78 1.28 -9.99 -1.35
C PRO A 78 1.71 -11.45 -1.16
N ARG A 79 2.85 -11.70 -0.51
CA ARG A 79 3.33 -13.07 -0.24
C ARG A 79 2.37 -13.85 0.67
N VAL A 80 1.89 -13.20 1.74
CA VAL A 80 0.93 -13.78 2.68
C VAL A 80 -0.42 -14.03 1.98
N LEU A 81 -0.88 -13.07 1.16
CA LEU A 81 -2.12 -13.24 0.39
C LEU A 81 -2.06 -14.48 -0.50
N ILE A 82 -0.97 -14.63 -1.26
CA ILE A 82 -0.78 -15.76 -2.18
C ILE A 82 -0.75 -17.08 -1.42
N GLU A 83 -0.08 -17.13 -0.27
CA GLU A 83 -0.05 -18.33 0.57
C GLU A 83 -1.44 -18.72 1.06
N GLU A 84 -2.23 -17.75 1.54
CA GLU A 84 -3.60 -17.99 2.00
C GLU A 84 -4.54 -18.41 0.88
N LEU A 85 -4.42 -17.80 -0.32
CA LEU A 85 -5.19 -18.22 -1.49
C LEU A 85 -4.84 -19.64 -1.94
N ARG A 86 -3.57 -20.05 -1.85
CA ARG A 86 -3.14 -21.43 -2.11
C ARG A 86 -3.75 -22.41 -1.11
N LYS A 87 -3.74 -22.08 0.19
CA LYS A 87 -4.36 -22.91 1.25
C LYS A 87 -5.86 -23.12 1.02
N ARG A 88 -6.54 -22.14 0.44
CA ARG A 88 -7.97 -22.19 0.10
C ARG A 88 -8.27 -22.87 -1.25
N GLY A 89 -7.25 -23.36 -1.95
CA GLY A 89 -7.41 -24.01 -3.26
C GLY A 89 -7.70 -23.04 -4.41
N MET A 90 -7.53 -21.73 -4.22
CA MET A 90 -7.80 -20.71 -5.25
C MET A 90 -6.61 -20.55 -6.21
N LEU A 91 -6.20 -21.65 -6.84
CA LEU A 91 -4.99 -21.71 -7.67
C LEU A 91 -5.09 -20.84 -8.92
N ASP A 92 -6.25 -20.80 -9.59
CA ASP A 92 -6.47 -19.96 -10.78
C ASP A 92 -6.27 -18.48 -10.49
N THR A 93 -6.73 -18.03 -9.31
CA THR A 93 -6.55 -16.63 -8.87
C THR A 93 -5.08 -16.33 -8.59
N VAL A 94 -4.38 -17.27 -7.93
CA VAL A 94 -2.96 -17.14 -7.64
C VAL A 94 -2.16 -17.06 -8.93
N GLU A 95 -2.43 -17.95 -9.88
CA GLU A 95 -1.73 -17.98 -11.15
C GLU A 95 -2.00 -16.73 -11.98
N TYR A 96 -3.24 -16.26 -12.02
CA TYR A 96 -3.59 -14.98 -12.62
C TYR A 96 -2.80 -13.82 -11.99
N MET A 97 -2.75 -13.75 -10.66
CA MET A 97 -2.01 -12.70 -9.94
C MET A 97 -0.51 -12.75 -10.26
N LEU A 98 0.09 -13.93 -10.23
CA LEU A 98 1.52 -14.11 -10.51
C LEU A 98 1.87 -13.74 -11.95
N ARG A 99 1.04 -14.17 -12.92
CA ARG A 99 1.22 -13.87 -14.34
C ARG A 99 1.20 -12.37 -14.64
N HIS A 100 0.40 -11.60 -13.90
CA HIS A 100 0.32 -10.14 -14.02
C HIS A 100 1.30 -9.40 -13.12
N GLY A 101 2.28 -10.11 -12.56
CA GLY A 101 3.37 -9.51 -11.82
C GLY A 101 3.00 -8.99 -10.44
N PHE A 102 1.99 -9.57 -9.79
CA PHE A 102 1.59 -9.20 -8.44
C PHE A 102 2.73 -9.27 -7.40
N LEU A 103 3.76 -10.09 -7.65
CA LEU A 103 4.98 -10.17 -6.84
C LEU A 103 6.19 -9.44 -7.42
N ASN A 104 6.10 -8.83 -8.61
CA ASN A 104 7.26 -8.26 -9.33
C ASN A 104 7.76 -6.93 -8.73
N GLY A 105 7.09 -6.38 -7.70
CA GLY A 105 7.53 -5.19 -6.95
C GLY A 105 7.84 -5.46 -5.47
N CYS A 106 7.83 -6.72 -5.03
CA CYS A 106 7.91 -7.13 -3.62
C CYS A 106 9.31 -7.39 -3.09
#